data_AF-A0A8J8MET9-F1
#
_entry.id   AF-A0A8J8MET9-F1
#
_cell.length_a   1.000
_cell.length_b   1.000
_cell.length_c   1.000
_cell.angle_alpha   90.00
_cell.angle_beta   90.00
_cell.angle_gamma   90.00
#
_symmetry.space_group_name_H-M   'P 1'
#
loop_
_entity.id
_entity.type
_entity.pdbx_description
1 polymer ?
#
loop_
_entity_poly.entity_id
_entity_poly.type
_entity_poly.pdbx_seq_one_letter_code
_entity_poly.pdbx_strand_id
1 'polypeptide(L)' 'MWGVVIGLLLIFYALFILYVSVKRPELVWDTYKIKYFRRIFGEKGASVFLFICFVIIAIIGIVLLNK' A
#
# COMPACT_ATOMS: atom_id res chain seq x y z
N MET A 1 -1.79 -22.33 10.61
CA MET A 1 -0.40 -21.96 10.28
C MET A 1 -0.30 -21.04 9.06
N TRP A 2 -0.94 -21.35 7.92
CA TRP A 2 -0.89 -20.51 6.71
C TRP A 2 -1.45 -19.07 6.89
N GLY A 3 -2.52 -18.89 7.69
CA GLY A 3 -3.12 -17.58 7.95
C GLY A 3 -2.15 -16.56 8.57
N VAL A 4 -1.34 -17.01 9.53
CA VAL A 4 -0.32 -16.17 10.18
C VAL A 4 0.77 -15.74 9.21
N VAL A 5 1.24 -16.65 8.35
CA VAL A 5 2.26 -16.34 7.32
C VAL A 5 1.73 -15.31 6.32
N ILE A 6 0.49 -15.49 5.86
CA ILE A 6 -0.18 -14.56 4.94
C ILE A 6 -0.40 -13.21 5.63
N GLY A 7 -0.85 -13.20 6.89
CA GLY A 7 -1.00 -11.98 7.69
C GLY A 7 0.31 -11.19 7.83
N LEU A 8 1.42 -11.89 8.10
CA LEU A 8 2.74 -11.27 8.20
C LEU A 8 3.18 -10.64 6.87
N LEU A 9 3.00 -11.36 5.75
CA LEU A 9 3.28 -10.85 4.41
C LEU A 9 2.43 -9.62 4.08
N LEU A 10 1.14 -9.61 4.47
CA LEU A 10 0.28 -8.45 4.28
C LEU A 10 0.75 -7.24 5.09
N ILE A 11 1.21 -7.43 6.33
CA ILE A 11 1.76 -6.34 7.15
C ILE A 11 3.01 -5.76 6.49
N PHE A 12 3.93 -6.61 6.02
CA PHE A 12 5.11 -6.15 5.27
C PHE A 12 4.74 -5.38 4.01
N TYR A 13 3.75 -5.88 3.26
CA TYR A 13 3.27 -5.21 2.06
C TYR A 13 2.56 -3.89 2.37
N ALA A 14 1.81 -3.80 3.47
CA ALA A 14 1.20 -2.56 3.94
C ALA A 14 2.28 -1.52 4.27
N LEU A 15 3.34 -1.91 5.00
CA LEU A 15 4.47 -1.02 5.28
C LEU A 15 5.16 -0.53 4.00
N PHE A 16 5.29 -1.40 3.00
CA PHE A 16 5.81 -1.01 1.69
C PHE A 16 4.91 0.04 1.01
N ILE A 17 3.58 -0.14 1.03
CA ILE A 17 2.65 0.84 0.47
C ILE A 17 2.72 2.17 1.21
N LEU A 18 2.82 2.15 2.54
CA LEU A 18 3.01 3.36 3.34
C LEU A 18 4.30 4.09 2.95
N TYR A 19 5.40 3.35 2.82
CA TYR A 19 6.67 3.89 2.34
C TYR A 19 6.52 4.54 0.97
N VAL A 20 5.86 3.87 0.03
CA VAL A 20 5.63 4.40 -1.33
C VAL A 20 4.75 5.65 -1.30
N SER A 21 3.71 5.68 -0.47
CA SER A 21 2.80 6.82 -0.31
C SER A 21 3.52 8.08 0.22
N VAL A 22 4.44 7.91 1.17
CA VAL A 22 5.14 9.03 1.82
C VAL A 22 6.40 9.44 1.07
N LYS A 23 7.29 8.49 0.75
CA LYS A 23 8.61 8.75 0.16
C LYS A 23 8.59 8.86 -1.36
N ARG A 24 7.52 8.39 -2.02
CA ARG A 24 7.32 8.46 -3.48
C ARG A 24 8.58 8.05 -4.27
N PRO A 25 9.15 6.86 -4.02
CA PRO A 25 10.39 6.45 -4.66
C PRO A 25 10.20 6.38 -6.18
N GLU A 26 11.12 6.97 -6.95
CA GLU A 26 11.00 7.15 -8.41
C GLU A 26 10.72 5.83 -9.14
N LEU A 27 11.36 4.73 -8.72
CA LEU A 27 11.16 3.38 -9.25
C LEU A 27 9.69 2.94 -9.27
N VAL A 28 8.93 3.27 -8.24
CA VAL A 28 7.51 2.89 -8.13
C VAL A 28 6.62 4.03 -8.63
N TRP A 29 7.00 5.27 -8.32
CA TRP A 29 6.18 6.46 -8.59
C TRP A 29 6.13 6.81 -10.09
N ASP A 30 7.18 6.52 -10.86
CA ASP A 30 7.24 6.75 -12.30
C ASP A 30 6.76 5.56 -13.14
N THR A 31 6.27 4.48 -12.52
CA THR A 31 5.59 3.43 -13.28
C THR A 31 4.31 3.96 -13.93
N TYR A 32 4.00 3.43 -15.12
CA TYR A 32 2.84 3.82 -15.93
C TYR A 32 1.52 3.87 -15.12
N LYS A 33 1.33 2.91 -14.21
CA LYS A 33 0.15 2.80 -13.35
C LYS A 33 -0.01 4.01 -12.42
N ILE A 34 1.04 4.34 -11.66
CA ILE A 34 1.00 5.47 -10.72
C ILE A 34 0.98 6.80 -11.50
N LYS A 35 1.71 6.88 -12.62
CA LYS A 35 1.71 8.07 -13.48
C LYS A 35 0.32 8.37 -14.04
N TYR A 36 -0.41 7.34 -14.49
CA TYR A 36 -1.79 7.49 -14.94
C TYR A 36 -2.73 7.92 -13.80
N PHE A 37 -2.61 7.30 -12.63
CA PHE A 37 -3.39 7.69 -11.44
C PHE A 37 -3.11 9.12 -10.99
N ARG A 38 -1.84 9.56 -11.01
CA ARG A 38 -1.43 10.94 -10.72
C ARG A 38 -1.99 11.93 -11.73
N ARG A 39 -2.13 11.53 -13.00
CA ARG A 39 -2.72 12.39 -14.03
C ARG A 39 -4.20 12.65 -13.79
N ILE A 40 -4.92 11.69 -13.21
CA ILE A 40 -6.36 11.80 -12.94
C ILE A 40 -6.62 12.49 -11.59
N PHE A 41 -5.96 12.04 -10.52
CA PHE A 41 -6.24 12.48 -9.14
C PHE A 41 -5.26 13.53 -8.61
N GLY A 42 -4.20 13.83 -9.35
CA GLY A 42 -3.09 14.65 -8.89
C GLY A 42 -2.10 13.90 -7.98
N GLU A 43 -0.97 14.54 -7.70
CA GLU A 43 0.09 14.06 -6.78
C GLU A 43 -0.46 13.70 -5.39
N LYS A 44 -1.28 14.60 -4.82
CA LYS A 44 -1.86 14.43 -3.49
C LYS A 44 -2.93 13.34 -3.49
N GLY A 45 -3.78 13.28 -4.52
CA GLY A 45 -4.84 12.28 -4.62
C GLY A 45 -4.29 10.85 -4.74
N ALA A 46 -3.24 10.65 -5.55
CA ALA A 46 -2.58 9.35 -5.65
C ALA A 46 -1.93 8.91 -4.32
N SER A 47 -1.34 9.85 -3.57
CA SER A 47 -0.77 9.56 -2.24
C SER A 47 -1.85 9.15 -1.24
N VAL A 48 -2.98 9.86 -1.21
CA VAL A 48 -4.13 9.56 -0.34
C VAL A 48 -4.75 8.21 -0.70
N PHE A 49 -4.88 7.90 -1.99
CA PHE A 49 -5.37 6.60 -2.43
C PHE A 49 -4.49 5.44 -1.92
N LEU A 50 -3.18 5.56 -2.06
CA LEU A 50 -2.24 4.56 -1.54
C LEU A 50 -2.30 4.46 -0.02
N PHE A 51 -2.53 5.58 0.68
CA PHE A 51 -2.72 5.57 2.12
C PHE A 51 -3.99 4.82 2.54
N ILE A 52 -5.09 4.99 1.80
CA ILE A 52 -6.33 4.21 2.02
C ILE A 52 -6.07 2.72 1.79
N CYS A 53 -5.35 2.36 0.71
CA CYS A 53 -4.95 0.98 0.47
C CYS A 53 -4.09 0.40 1.60
N PHE A 54 -3.14 1.19 2.12
CA PHE A 54 -2.34 0.81 3.28
C PHE A 54 -3.22 0.47 4.48
N VAL A 55 -4.17 1.34 4.84
CA VAL A 55 -5.06 1.11 5.99
C VAL A 55 -5.87 -0.18 5.82
N ILE A 56 -6.46 -0.38 4.64
CA ILE A 56 -7.27 -1.58 4.36
C ILE A 56 -6.43 -2.86 4.47
N ILE A 57 -5.24 -2.88 3.85
CA ILE A 57 -4.36 -4.06 3.85
C ILE A 57 -3.80 -4.32 5.25
N ALA A 58 -3.47 -3.27 6.00
CA ALA A 58 -3.02 -3.40 7.38
C ALA A 58 -4.10 -4.03 8.27
N ILE A 59 -5.35 -3.58 8.16
CA ILE A 59 -6.48 -4.15 8.91
C ILE A 59 -6.66 -5.63 8.55
N ILE A 60 -6.66 -5.98 7.27
CA ILE A 60 -6.78 -7.38 6.81
C ILE A 60 -5.63 -8.23 7.36
N GLY A 61 -4.38 -7.72 7.31
CA GLY A 61 -3.21 -8.39 7.86
C GLY A 61 -3.32 -8.66 9.36
N ILE A 62 -3.74 -7.67 10.15
CA ILE A 62 -3.94 -7.81 11.61
C ILE A 62 -5.03 -8.84 11.91
N VAL A 63 -6.14 -8.81 11.17
CA VAL A 63 -7.25 -9.78 11.33
C VAL A 63 -6.77 -11.21 11.05
N LEU A 64 -5.93 -11.40 10.03
CA LEU A 64 -5.35 -12.71 9.70
C LEU A 64 -4.32 -13.20 10.71
N LEU A 65 -3.63 -12.30 11.41
CA LEU A 65 -2.69 -12.66 12.48
C LEU A 65 -3.39 -13.10 13.78
N ASN A 66 -4.58 -12.55 14.04
CA ASN A 66 -5.38 -12.89 15.23
C ASN A 66 -6.27 -14.14 15.04
N LYS A 67 -6.22 -14.79 13.88
CA LYS A 67 -7.03 -15.97 13.52
C LYS A 67 -6.17 -17.21 13.34
#